data_AF-A0AAD5K9T2-F1
#
_entry.id   AF-A0AAD5K9T2-F1
#
_cell.length_a   1.000
_cell.length_b   1.000
_cell.length_c   1.000
_cell.angle_alpha   90.00
_cell.angle_beta   90.00
_cell.angle_gamma   90.00
#
_symmetry.space_group_name_H-M   'P 1'
#
loop_
_entity.id
_entity.type
_entity.pdbx_description
1 polymer ?
#
loop_
_entity_poly.entity_id
_entity_poly.type
_entity_poly.pdbx_seq_one_letter_code
_entity_poly.pdbx_strand_id
1 'polypeptide(L)'
;ASTAATQISEGSPTTYLNRGQSYAIHLQDTYDHDVNITSTFIIMFHEPSHRKVALNYWKFWLGQQKNPPDARAVTLGKYKSSPFLLHPIFPPN
;
A
#
# COMPACT_ATOMS: atom_id res chain seq x y z
N ALA A 1 0.98 7.69 -16.11
CA ALA A 1 1.22 6.38 -16.75
C ALA A 1 1.43 5.34 -15.65
N SER A 2 0.74 4.19 -15.71
CA SER A 2 1.00 3.07 -14.78
C SER A 2 2.28 2.36 -15.23
N THR A 3 3.32 2.43 -14.41
CA THR A 3 4.67 1.93 -14.73
C THR A 3 5.10 0.81 -13.79
N ALA A 4 4.18 0.31 -12.95
CA ALA A 4 4.45 -0.88 -12.15
C ALA A 4 4.47 -2.12 -13.04
N ALA A 5 5.48 -2.96 -12.84
CA ALA A 5 5.59 -4.26 -13.46
C ALA A 5 5.48 -5.33 -12.38
N THR A 6 4.59 -6.30 -12.58
CA THR A 6 4.44 -7.44 -11.67
C THR A 6 5.16 -8.64 -12.26
N GLN A 7 5.98 -9.28 -11.44
CA GLN A 7 6.64 -10.54 -11.73
C GLN A 7 6.20 -11.58 -10.71
N ILE A 8 5.88 -12.77 -11.20
CA ILE A 8 5.63 -13.95 -10.37
C ILE A 8 6.90 -14.79 -10.47
N SER A 9 7.77 -14.71 -9.47
CA SER A 9 8.97 -15.54 -9.36
C SER A 9 9.06 -16.11 -7.96
N GLU A 10 9.50 -17.38 -7.85
CA GLU A 10 9.80 -18.04 -6.56
C GLU A 10 8.65 -18.03 -5.53
N GLY A 11 7.40 -18.12 -5.99
CA GLY A 11 6.24 -18.34 -5.11
C GLY A 11 5.71 -17.11 -4.36
N SER A 12 6.32 -15.92 -4.53
CA SER A 12 5.79 -14.65 -3.99
C SER A 12 5.58 -13.61 -5.09
N PRO A 13 4.41 -12.95 -5.16
CA PRO A 13 4.19 -11.88 -6.14
C PRO A 13 5.10 -10.69 -5.83
N THR A 14 5.95 -10.32 -6.78
CA THR A 14 6.82 -9.14 -6.69
C THR A 14 6.30 -8.07 -7.63
N THR A 15 6.11 -6.84 -7.13
CA THR A 15 5.71 -5.70 -7.95
C THR A 15 6.74 -4.58 -7.82
N TYR A 16 7.30 -4.14 -8.94
CA TYR A 16 8.28 -3.06 -8.98
C TYR A 16 7.58 -1.70 -8.94
N LEU A 17 8.01 -0.84 -8.00
CA LEU A 17 7.44 0.49 -7.79
C LEU A 17 8.51 1.56 -7.99
N ASN A 18 8.14 2.63 -8.67
CA ASN A 18 8.96 3.83 -8.80
C ASN A 18 8.87 4.67 -7.53
N ARG A 19 10.02 5.07 -7.00
CA ARG A 19 10.09 5.95 -5.82
C ARG A 19 9.38 7.27 -6.10
N GLY A 20 8.48 7.67 -5.19
CA GLY A 20 7.75 8.95 -5.25
C GLY A 20 6.51 8.93 -6.14
N GLN A 21 6.22 7.82 -6.83
CA GLN A 21 5.01 7.65 -7.62
C GLN A 21 3.86 7.11 -6.76
N SER A 22 2.64 7.57 -7.03
CA SER A 22 1.43 7.07 -6.36
C SER A 22 0.88 5.84 -7.08
N TYR A 23 0.42 4.87 -6.29
CA TYR A 23 -0.20 3.63 -6.75
C TYR A 23 -1.53 3.44 -6.02
N ALA A 24 -2.54 2.93 -6.72
CA ALA A 24 -3.85 2.65 -6.13
C ALA A 24 -3.84 1.27 -5.46
N ILE A 25 -4.44 1.19 -4.27
CA ILE A 25 -4.72 -0.06 -3.56
C ILE A 25 -6.23 -0.17 -3.45
N HIS A 26 -6.79 -1.29 -3.91
CA HIS A 26 -8.21 -1.58 -3.84
C HIS A 26 -8.47 -2.61 -2.74
N LEU A 27 -9.33 -2.27 -1.77
CA LEU A 27 -9.80 -3.16 -0.72
C LEU A 27 -11.30 -3.32 -0.90
N GLN A 28 -11.77 -4.55 -0.97
CA GLN A 28 -13.17 -4.89 -1.16
C GLN A 28 -13.54 -6.01 -0.20
N ASP A 29 -14.62 -5.81 0.57
CA ASP A 29 -15.26 -6.92 1.28
C ASP A 29 -16.10 -7.71 0.27
N THR A 30 -15.79 -9.00 0.12
CA THR A 30 -16.48 -9.91 -0.81
C THR A 30 -17.70 -10.58 -0.17
N TYR A 31 -17.87 -10.46 1.14
CA TYR A 31 -18.92 -11.13 1.91
C TYR A 31 -20.00 -10.19 2.43
N ASP A 32 -19.89 -8.90 2.08
CA ASP A 32 -20.86 -7.85 2.41
C ASP A 32 -21.20 -7.83 3.91
N HIS A 33 -20.18 -7.92 4.75
CA HIS A 33 -20.39 -7.81 6.19
C HIS A 33 -20.78 -6.37 6.53
N ASP A 34 -21.93 -6.20 7.16
CA ASP A 34 -22.39 -4.91 7.68
C ASP A 34 -21.68 -4.55 8.99
N VAL A 35 -20.36 -4.36 8.91
CA VAL A 35 -19.49 -4.03 10.05
C VAL A 35 -18.41 -3.03 9.64
N ASN A 36 -17.90 -2.29 10.62
CA ASN A 36 -16.76 -1.42 10.39
C ASN A 36 -15.45 -2.23 10.30
N ILE A 37 -14.79 -2.19 9.14
CA ILE A 37 -13.51 -2.85 8.90
C ILE A 37 -12.37 -1.84 9.00
N THR A 38 -11.47 -2.04 9.96
CA THR A 38 -10.24 -1.24 10.06
C THR A 38 -9.07 -1.97 9.39
N SER A 39 -8.47 -1.34 8.39
CA SER A 39 -7.32 -1.88 7.66
C SER A 39 -6.05 -1.05 7.92
N THR A 40 -4.92 -1.73 8.10
CA THR A 40 -3.61 -1.10 8.31
C THR A 40 -2.68 -1.47 7.16
N PHE A 41 -2.16 -0.46 6.47
CA PHE A 41 -1.11 -0.64 5.45
C PHE A 41 0.26 -0.32 6.05
N ILE A 42 1.23 -1.23 5.88
CA ILE A 42 2.60 -1.07 6.35
C ILE A 42 3.62 -1.45 5.27
N ILE A 43 4.76 -0.78 5.26
CA ILE A 43 5.97 -1.22 4.54
C ILE A 43 6.88 -1.90 5.56
N MET A 44 7.34 -3.11 5.27
CA MET A 44 8.18 -3.89 6.17
C MET A 44 9.20 -4.76 5.40
N PHE A 45 10.23 -5.21 6.11
CA PHE A 45 11.21 -6.14 5.55
C PHE A 45 10.61 -7.55 5.41
N HIS A 46 10.71 -8.11 4.20
CA HIS A 46 10.22 -9.46 3.89
C HIS A 46 11.05 -10.56 4.56
N GLU A 47 12.37 -10.38 4.64
CA GLU A 47 13.28 -11.37 5.21
C GLU A 47 13.22 -11.42 6.75
N PRO A 48 13.05 -12.60 7.37
CA PRO A 48 13.02 -12.74 8.83
C PRO A 48 14.29 -12.22 9.53
N SER A 49 15.45 -12.44 8.92
CA SER A 49 16.74 -11.94 9.42
C SER A 49 16.77 -10.41 9.46
N HIS A 50 16.29 -9.75 8.41
CA HIS A 50 16.21 -8.29 8.35
C HIS A 50 15.18 -7.72 9.32
N ARG A 51 14.08 -8.43 9.59
CA ARG A 51 13.09 -8.01 10.60
C ARG A 51 13.68 -7.87 12.00
N LYS A 52 14.59 -8.78 12.41
CA LYS A 52 15.26 -8.75 13.73
C LYS A 52 16.04 -7.45 13.97
N VAL A 53 16.54 -6.84 12.90
CA VAL A 53 17.36 -5.61 12.95
C VAL A 53 16.67 -4.43 12.26
N ALA A 54 15.36 -4.52 12.01
CA ALA A 54 14.60 -3.53 11.23
C ALA A 54 14.76 -2.10 11.77
N LEU A 55 14.81 -1.94 13.10
CA LEU A 55 14.99 -0.63 13.73
C LEU A 55 16.28 0.06 13.28
N ASN A 56 17.37 -0.69 13.11
CA ASN A 56 18.65 -0.14 12.68
C ASN A 56 18.58 0.32 11.22
N TYR A 57 17.93 -0.46 10.34
CA TYR A 57 17.72 -0.07 8.95
C TYR A 57 16.82 1.15 8.81
N TRP A 58 15.74 1.22 9.59
CA TRP A 58 14.85 2.39 9.56
C TRP A 58 15.54 3.65 10.08
N LYS A 59 16.35 3.56 11.14
CA LYS A 59 17.18 4.68 11.63
C LYS A 59 18.20 5.12 10.59
N PHE A 60 18.87 4.17 9.95
CA PHE A 60 19.84 4.45 8.89
C PHE A 60 19.18 5.14 7.69
N TRP A 61 18.03 4.62 7.21
CA TRP A 61 17.24 5.26 6.16
C TRP A 61 16.82 6.68 6.54
N LEU A 62 16.36 6.88 7.78
CA LEU A 62 15.91 8.18 8.27
C LEU A 62 17.05 9.21 8.29
N GLY A 63 18.26 8.79 8.70
CA GLY A 63 19.46 9.64 8.72
C GLY A 63 19.92 10.12 7.34
N GLN A 64 19.45 9.50 6.26
CA GLN A 64 19.76 9.91 4.88
C GLN A 64 18.71 10.86 4.27
N GLN A 65 17.62 11.15 4.98
CA GLN A 65 16.58 12.01 4.45
C GLN A 65 16.97 13.48 4.60
N LYS A 66 16.65 14.30 3.58
CA LYS A 66 16.93 15.75 3.61
C LYS A 66 16.28 16.44 4.82
N ASN A 67 15.05 16.05 5.14
CA ASN A 67 14.26 16.55 6.27
C ASN A 67 13.75 15.36 7.10
N PRO A 68 14.53 14.86 8.08
CA PRO A 68 14.15 13.68 8.87
C PRO A 68 12.80 13.79 9.62
N PRO A 69 12.45 14.92 10.26
CA PRO A 69 11.17 15.02 10.99
C PRO A 69 9.92 14.79 10.10
N ASP A 70 9.99 15.22 8.85
CA ASP A 70 8.89 15.12 7.88
C ASP A 70 8.99 13.87 7.00
N ALA A 71 10.06 13.09 7.12
CA ALA A 71 10.28 11.91 6.30
C ALA A 71 9.25 10.83 6.62
N ARG A 72 8.64 10.27 5.57
CA ARG A 72 7.72 9.14 5.66
C ARG A 72 8.07 8.12 4.58
N ALA A 73 8.19 6.85 4.95
CA ALA A 73 8.47 5.77 4.00
C ALA A 73 7.26 5.44 3.12
N VAL A 74 6.06 5.66 3.65
CA VAL A 74 4.78 5.58 2.94
C VAL A 74 3.99 6.85 3.21
N THR A 75 3.28 7.34 2.20
CA THR A 75 2.31 8.42 2.35
C THR A 75 1.03 8.04 1.61
N LEU A 76 -0.13 8.33 2.21
CA LEU A 76 -1.40 8.18 1.54
C LEU A 76 -1.65 9.42 0.67
N GLY A 77 -2.06 9.18 -0.59
CA GLY A 77 -2.40 10.27 -1.50
C GLY A 77 -3.60 11.08 -0.99
N LYS A 78 -3.64 12.37 -1.33
CA LYS A 78 -4.77 13.26 -1.01
C LYS A 78 -6.01 13.03 -1.88
N TYR A 79 -5.92 12.15 -2.87
CA TYR A 79 -7.05 11.79 -3.71
C TYR A 79 -8.03 10.98 -2.88
N LYS A 80 -9.28 11.47 -2.85
CA LYS A 80 -10.40 10.84 -2.14
C LYS A 80 -10.37 9.33 -2.39
N SER A 81 -10.38 8.53 -1.32
CA SER A 81 -11.00 7.22 -1.40
C SER A 81 -12.39 7.46 -2.00
N SER A 82 -12.65 6.87 -3.17
CA SER A 82 -13.93 7.09 -3.83
C SER A 82 -15.03 6.74 -2.84
N PRO A 83 -16.04 7.60 -2.59
CA PRO A 83 -17.31 7.07 -2.12
C PRO A 83 -17.75 6.07 -3.19
N PHE A 84 -18.03 4.84 -2.78
CA PHE A 84 -18.60 3.82 -3.64
C PHE A 84 -19.70 4.47 -4.49
N LEU A 85 -19.51 4.50 -5.81
CA LEU A 85 -20.60 4.83 -6.73
C LEU A 85 -21.61 3.70 -6.55
N LEU A 86 -22.69 3.99 -5.81
CA LEU A 86 -23.90 3.20 -5.82
C LEU A 86 -24.38 3.19 -7.28
N HIS A 87 -24.03 2.15 -8.03
CA HIS A 87 -24.76 1.83 -9.24
C HIS A 87 -26.16 1.36 -8.80
N PRO A 88 -27.25 2.07 -9.12
CA PRO A 88 -28.57 1.50 -8.96
C PRO A 88 -28.70 0.38 -10.01
N ILE A 89 -28.61 -0.86 -9.56
CA ILE A 89 -29.02 -2.01 -10.36
C ILE A 89 -30.55 -2.00 -10.36
N PHE A 90 -31.16 -1.26 -11.28
CA PHE A 90 -32.53 -1.57 -11.69
C PHE A 90 -32.43 -2.66 -12.77
N PRO A 91 -33.07 -3.84 -12.59
CA PRO A 91 -33.17 -4.81 -13.67
C PRO A 91 -34.14 -4.29 -14.75
N PRO A 92 -33.88 -4.54 -16.05
CA PRO A 92 -34.88 -4.29 -17.08
C PRO A 92 -36.03 -5.30 -16.96
N ASN A 93 -37.25 -4.82 -17.19
CA ASN A 93 -38.43 -5.65 -17.50
C ASN A 93 -38.24 -6.44 -18.79
#